data_AF-A0A529NPK0-F1
#
_entry.id   AF-A0A529NPK0-F1
#
_cell.length_a   1.000
_cell.length_b   1.000
_cell.length_c   1.000
_cell.angle_alpha   90.00
_cell.angle_beta   90.00
_cell.angle_gamma   90.00
#
_symmetry.space_group_name_H-M   'P 1'
#
loop_
_entity.id
_entity.type
_entity.pdbx_description
1 polymer ?
#
loop_
_entity_poly.entity_id
_entity_poly.type
_entity_poly.pdbx_seq_one_letter_code
_entity_poly.pdbx_strand_id
1 'polypeptide(L)'
;MRIANIYNLGIKELRGLMRDPMMLVLIVYAFTAAIYTASKAMPETLNHAPIAIVDEDQSPVSSRIVTAFYPPYFTAPLLISQPEMDSRMDSGMDTFALDIP
;
A
#
# COMPACT_ATOMS: atom_id res chain seq x y z
N MET A 1 -28.67 -31.51 -22.67
CA MET A 1 -29.09 -30.91 -21.39
C MET A 1 -29.93 -29.65 -21.69
N ARG A 2 -31.13 -29.51 -21.11
CA ARG A 2 -32.07 -28.43 -21.46
C ARG A 2 -31.72 -27.13 -20.72
N ILE A 3 -31.32 -26.09 -21.46
CA ILE A 3 -31.06 -24.72 -20.94
C ILE A 3 -32.23 -24.19 -20.10
N ALA A 4 -33.46 -24.53 -20.48
CA ALA A 4 -34.67 -24.18 -19.73
C ALA A 4 -34.65 -24.70 -18.27
N ASN A 5 -34.06 -25.86 -18.02
CA ASN A 5 -33.97 -26.41 -16.66
C ASN A 5 -32.95 -25.64 -15.82
N ILE A 6 -31.82 -25.25 -16.43
CA ILE A 6 -30.77 -24.45 -15.78
C ILE A 6 -31.33 -23.07 -15.38
N TYR A 7 -32.09 -22.43 -16.27
CA TYR A 7 -32.74 -21.15 -15.99
C TYR A 7 -33.74 -21.24 -14.83
N ASN A 8 -34.63 -22.24 -14.87
CA ASN A 8 -35.61 -22.45 -13.80
C ASN A 8 -34.94 -22.75 -12.45
N LEU A 9 -33.85 -23.53 -12.46
CA LEU A 9 -33.07 -23.82 -11.27
C LEU A 9 -32.37 -22.56 -10.73
N GLY A 10 -31.72 -21.78 -11.60
CA GLY A 10 -31.08 -20.52 -11.21
C GLY A 10 -32.04 -19.54 -10.55
N ILE A 11 -33.26 -19.39 -11.10
CA ILE A 11 -34.30 -18.55 -10.48
C ILE A 11 -34.76 -19.11 -9.13
N LYS A 12 -34.81 -20.43 -8.95
CA LYS A 12 -35.14 -21.04 -7.66
C LYS A 12 -34.09 -20.68 -6.62
N GLU A 13 -32.82 -20.80 -6.97
CA GLU A 13 -31.71 -20.50 -6.05
C GLU A 13 -31.63 -19.00 -5.72
N LEU A 14 -31.82 -18.10 -6.69
CA LEU A 14 -31.88 -16.65 -6.43
C LEU A 14 -33.03 -16.29 -5.49
N ARG A 15 -34.21 -16.88 -5.67
CA ARG A 15 -35.34 -16.68 -4.75
C ARG A 15 -35.06 -17.28 -3.37
N GLY A 16 -34.31 -18.37 -3.29
CA GLY A 16 -33.84 -18.93 -2.02
C GLY A 16 -32.91 -17.96 -1.30
N LEU A 17 -31.90 -17.47 -2.00
CA LEU A 17 -30.94 -16.48 -1.50
C LEU A 17 -31.63 -15.20 -1.02
N MET A 18 -32.63 -14.70 -1.76
CA MET A 18 -33.40 -13.52 -1.37
C MET A 18 -34.13 -13.67 -0.03
N ARG A 19 -34.34 -14.90 0.46
CA ARG A 19 -35.02 -15.21 1.72
C ARG A 19 -34.07 -15.44 2.88
N ASP A 20 -32.76 -15.34 2.66
CA ASP A 20 -31.73 -15.36 3.70
C ASP A 20 -31.14 -13.95 3.88
N PRO A 21 -31.67 -13.13 4.82
CA PRO A 21 -31.20 -11.75 5.00
C PRO A 21 -29.75 -11.65 5.45
N MET A 22 -29.25 -12.62 6.23
CA MET A 22 -27.88 -12.61 6.72
C MET A 22 -26.91 -12.80 5.56
N MET A 23 -27.20 -13.77 4.68
CA MET A 23 -26.37 -14.02 3.50
C MET A 23 -26.39 -12.83 2.53
N LEU A 24 -27.54 -12.17 2.34
CA LEU A 24 -27.61 -10.95 1.54
C LEU A 24 -26.77 -9.80 2.12
N VAL A 25 -26.84 -9.58 3.45
CA VAL A 25 -26.01 -8.57 4.12
C VAL A 25 -24.52 -8.87 3.93
N LEU A 26 -24.13 -10.14 4.06
CA LEU A 26 -22.75 -10.55 3.83
C LEU A 26 -22.31 -10.31 2.38
N ILE A 27 -23.16 -10.61 1.39
CA ILE A 27 -22.88 -10.32 -0.02
C ILE A 27 -22.66 -8.81 -0.23
N VAL A 28 -23.58 -7.97 0.26
CA VAL A 28 -23.44 -6.51 0.13
C VAL A 28 -22.18 -6.01 0.83
N TYR A 29 -21.88 -6.51 2.03
CA TYR A 29 -20.65 -6.16 2.74
C TYR A 29 -19.41 -6.58 1.96
N ALA A 30 -19.31 -7.85 1.54
CA ALA A 30 -18.14 -8.41 0.88
C ALA A 30 -17.87 -7.77 -0.49
N PHE A 31 -18.91 -7.48 -1.26
CA PHE A 31 -18.79 -6.91 -2.61
C PHE A 31 -18.93 -5.39 -2.66
N THR A 32 -19.10 -4.71 -1.53
CA THR A 32 -19.15 -3.25 -1.49
C THR A 32 -18.27 -2.69 -0.39
N ALA A 33 -18.66 -2.88 0.88
CA ALA A 33 -17.96 -2.26 2.00
C ALA A 33 -16.51 -2.76 2.15
N ALA A 34 -16.29 -4.06 2.01
CA ALA A 34 -14.96 -4.67 2.10
C ALA A 34 -14.05 -4.20 0.95
N ILE A 35 -14.56 -4.16 -0.29
CA ILE A 35 -13.80 -3.67 -1.45
C ILE A 35 -13.48 -2.17 -1.30
N TYR A 36 -14.47 -1.36 -0.91
CA TYR A 36 -14.27 0.06 -0.68
C TYR A 36 -13.20 0.30 0.39
N THR A 37 -13.30 -0.42 1.51
CA THR A 37 -12.34 -0.33 2.60
C THR A 37 -10.95 -0.77 2.15
N ALA A 38 -10.82 -1.90 1.47
CA ALA A 38 -9.53 -2.37 0.95
C ALA A 38 -8.92 -1.40 -0.08
N SER A 39 -9.74 -0.75 -0.91
CA SER A 39 -9.27 0.23 -1.90
C SER A 39 -8.83 1.57 -1.30
N LYS A 40 -9.35 1.91 -0.11
CA LYS A 40 -9.07 3.17 0.59
C LYS A 40 -8.15 3.02 1.80
N ALA A 41 -8.00 1.81 2.33
CA ALA A 41 -6.96 1.48 3.27
C ALA A 41 -5.64 1.92 2.61
N MET A 42 -4.85 2.69 3.37
CA MET A 42 -3.67 3.42 2.88
C MET A 42 -2.90 2.57 1.85
N PRO A 43 -2.50 3.16 0.71
CA PRO A 43 -1.66 2.43 -0.23
C PRO A 43 -0.44 1.93 0.54
N GLU A 44 -0.19 0.62 0.50
CA GLU A 44 1.00 -0.01 1.11
C GLU A 44 2.32 0.50 0.49
N THR A 45 2.23 1.37 -0.52
CA THR A 45 3.35 2.00 -1.19
C THR A 45 3.75 3.28 -0.47
N LEU A 46 5.05 3.43 -0.23
CA LEU A 46 5.66 4.70 0.17
C LEU A 46 5.21 5.82 -0.77
N ASN A 47 4.81 6.96 -0.22
CA ASN A 47 4.36 8.13 -0.97
C ASN A 47 5.07 9.36 -0.45
N HIS A 48 5.99 9.90 -1.25
CA HIS A 48 6.84 11.04 -0.94
C HIS A 48 7.42 10.97 0.48
N ALA A 49 7.92 9.78 0.86
CA ALA A 49 8.54 9.59 2.16
C ALA A 49 9.86 10.39 2.22
N PRO A 50 10.03 11.31 3.19
CA PRO A 50 11.31 11.96 3.43
C PRO A 50 12.39 10.95 3.82
N ILE A 51 13.54 11.01 3.14
CA ILE A 51 14.70 10.16 3.39
C ILE A 51 15.98 10.99 3.53
N ALA A 52 16.71 10.73 4.61
CA ALA A 52 18.06 11.22 4.82
C ALA A 52 19.08 10.11 4.53
N ILE A 53 20.22 10.49 3.97
CA ILE A 53 21.31 9.55 3.65
C ILE A 53 22.62 10.06 4.24
N VAL A 54 23.31 9.18 4.95
CA VAL A 54 24.71 9.32 5.38
C VAL A 54 25.55 8.45 4.45
N ASP A 55 26.52 9.05 3.76
CA ASP A 55 27.43 8.35 2.84
C ASP A 55 28.86 8.44 3.38
N GLU A 56 29.26 7.44 4.17
CA GLU A 56 30.61 7.31 4.72
C GLU A 56 31.59 6.71 3.67
N ASP A 57 31.09 5.83 2.80
CA ASP A 57 31.86 5.16 1.74
C ASP A 57 32.31 6.13 0.63
N GLN A 58 31.46 7.08 0.22
CA GLN A 58 31.69 8.06 -0.84
C GLN A 58 32.14 7.45 -2.17
N SER A 59 31.76 6.21 -2.44
CA SER A 59 32.14 5.51 -3.65
C SER A 59 31.20 5.84 -4.83
N PRO A 60 31.63 5.55 -6.07
CA PRO A 60 30.73 5.63 -7.22
C PRO A 60 29.51 4.70 -7.10
N VAL A 61 29.57 3.66 -6.26
CA VAL A 61 28.46 2.74 -6.03
C VAL A 61 27.47 3.34 -5.02
N SER A 62 27.95 3.92 -3.91
CA SER A 62 27.09 4.61 -2.93
C SER A 62 26.29 5.74 -3.60
N SER A 63 26.96 6.54 -4.44
CA SER A 63 26.31 7.58 -5.24
C SER A 63 25.19 7.05 -6.15
N ARG A 64 25.35 5.86 -6.74
CA ARG A 64 24.29 5.24 -7.54
C ARG A 64 23.11 4.79 -6.69
N ILE A 65 23.36 4.24 -5.50
CA ILE A 65 22.33 3.85 -4.53
C ILE A 65 21.51 5.08 -4.13
N VAL A 66 22.18 6.21 -3.83
CA VAL A 66 21.52 7.49 -3.52
C VAL A 66 20.55 7.91 -4.63
N THR A 67 20.99 7.83 -5.90
CA THR A 67 20.14 8.20 -7.04
C THR A 67 18.96 7.25 -7.30
N ALA A 68 18.92 6.08 -6.66
CA ALA A 68 17.83 5.13 -6.80
C ALA A 68 16.59 5.50 -5.97
N PHE A 69 16.68 6.50 -5.09
CA PHE A 69 15.56 7.04 -4.32
C PHE A 69 14.94 8.23 -5.05
N TYR A 70 13.79 8.02 -5.69
CA TYR A 70 13.11 9.02 -6.51
C TYR A 70 11.59 9.07 -6.25
N PRO A 71 10.93 10.21 -6.60
CA PRO A 71 9.47 10.34 -6.54
C PRO A 71 8.75 9.35 -7.47
N PRO A 72 7.54 8.86 -7.13
CA PRO A 72 6.68 9.30 -6.04
C PRO A 72 6.93 8.57 -4.70
N TYR A 73 7.93 7.68 -4.62
CA TYR A 73 8.14 6.85 -3.43
C TYR A 73 8.85 7.63 -2.32
N PHE A 74 9.93 8.32 -2.69
CA PHE A 74 10.73 9.14 -1.78
C PHE A 74 10.79 10.58 -2.27
N THR A 75 11.01 11.52 -1.36
CA THR A 75 11.47 12.85 -1.75
C THR A 75 12.92 12.80 -2.23
N ALA A 76 13.40 13.88 -2.86
CA ALA A 76 14.81 13.99 -3.19
C ALA A 76 15.66 13.72 -1.93
N PRO A 77 16.62 12.79 -1.97
CA PRO A 77 17.42 12.44 -0.81
C PRO A 77 18.25 13.62 -0.34
N LEU A 78 18.30 13.82 0.98
CA LEU A 78 19.17 14.80 1.60
C LEU A 78 20.41 14.09 2.15
N LEU A 79 21.59 14.48 1.65
CA LEU A 79 22.85 14.04 2.22
C LEU A 79 23.09 14.81 3.53
N ILE A 80 23.26 14.07 4.62
CA ILE A 80 23.48 14.61 5.95
C ILE A 80 24.71 13.96 6.59
N SER A 81 25.21 14.56 7.67
CA SER A 81 26.23 13.94 8.50
C SER A 81 25.61 12.95 9.50
N GLN A 82 26.38 11.93 9.92
CA GLN A 82 25.93 10.93 10.90
C GLN A 82 25.35 11.54 12.19
N PRO A 83 25.92 12.61 12.80
CA PRO A 83 25.34 13.22 13.99
C PRO A 83 23.98 13.90 13.77
N GLU A 84 23.67 14.31 12.54
CA GLU A 84 22.39 14.93 12.20
C GLU A 84 21.27 13.89 12.04
N MET A 85 21.62 12.63 11.79
CA MET A 85 20.68 11.55 11.51
C MET A 85 19.66 11.35 12.63
N ASP A 86 20.14 11.16 13.85
CA ASP A 86 19.28 10.91 15.01
C ASP A 86 18.38 12.12 15.30
N SER A 87 18.94 13.33 15.29
CA SER A 87 18.20 14.57 15.54
C SER A 87 17.06 14.80 14.54
N ARG A 88 17.29 14.47 13.26
CA ARG A 88 16.28 14.64 12.21
C ARG A 88 15.19 13.58 12.25
N MET A 89 15.56 12.33 12.60
CA MET A 89 14.59 11.27 12.87
C MET A 89 13.72 11.59 14.09
N ASP A 90 14.32 12.02 15.20
CA ASP A 90 13.61 12.34 16.45
C ASP A 90 12.66 13.53 16.30
N SER A 91 13.02 14.51 15.48
CA SER A 91 12.17 15.67 15.15
C SER A 91 11.08 15.35 14.13
N GLY A 92 11.06 14.15 13.55
CA GLY A 92 10.10 13.73 12.53
C GLY A 92 10.27 14.46 11.19
N MET A 93 11.44 15.06 10.94
CA MET A 93 11.76 15.68 9.64
C MET A 93 11.94 14.62 8.56
N ASP A 94 12.51 13.47 8.93
CA ASP A 94 12.73 12.33 8.04
C ASP A 94 11.90 11.13 8.49
N THR A 95 11.41 10.33 7.54
CA THR A 95 10.73 9.05 7.83
C THR A 95 11.72 7.89 7.82
N PHE A 96 12.77 8.00 6.99
CA PHE A 96 13.82 7.00 6.88
C PHE A 96 15.20 7.67 6.94
N ALA A 97 16.14 6.97 7.56
CA ALA A 97 17.55 7.27 7.50
C ALA A 97 18.30 6.06 6.94
N LEU A 98 19.17 6.29 5.96
CA LEU A 98 20.04 5.26 5.36
C LEU A 98 21.49 5.64 5.63
N ASP A 99 22.23 4.74 6.25
CA ASP A 99 23.67 4.86 6.46
C ASP A 99 24.42 3.91 5.53
N ILE A 100 25.35 4.44 4.74
CA ILE A 100 26.20 3.68 3.82
C ILE A 100 27.63 3.73 4.39
N PRO A 101 28.05 2.70 5.15
CA PRO A 101 29.35 2.66 5.81
C PRO A 101 30.52 2.43 4.86
#